data_AF-A0A6C2YK78-F1
#
_entry.id   AF-A0A6C2YK78-F1
#
_cell.length_a   1.000
_cell.length_b   1.000
_cell.length_c   1.000
_cell.angle_alpha   90.00
_cell.angle_beta   90.00
_cell.angle_gamma   90.00
#
_symmetry.space_group_name_H-M   'P 1'
#
loop_
_entity.id
_entity.type
_entity.pdbx_description
1 polymer ?
#
loop_
_entity_poly.entity_id
_entity_poly.type
_entity_poly.pdbx_seq_one_letter_code
_entity_poly.pdbx_strand_id
1 'polypeptide(L)'
;MADLAGRIKAFLNRQPPAEVNYVPGSLVEGLMATYAIAGRLDAEGRLLLGICEAELAKLVASKTGPAADYFGECLAIVKAIQEESR
;
A
#
# COMPACT_ATOMS: atom_id res chain seq x y z
N MET A 1 9.63 15.20 -6.91
CA MET A 1 8.95 13.94 -6.51
C MET A 1 7.54 14.31 -6.12
N ALA A 2 6.52 13.64 -6.67
CA ALA A 2 5.13 13.88 -6.29
C ALA A 2 4.93 13.55 -4.80
N ASP A 3 4.08 14.29 -4.10
CA ASP A 3 3.81 14.13 -2.66
C ASP A 3 3.30 12.72 -2.30
N LEU A 4 4.22 11.80 -1.99
CA LEU A 4 3.91 10.40 -1.69
C LEU A 4 3.11 10.28 -0.38
N ALA A 5 3.42 11.11 0.62
CA ALA A 5 2.67 11.17 1.86
C ALA A 5 1.22 11.61 1.62
N GLY A 6 0.99 12.60 0.76
CA GLY A 6 -0.34 13.01 0.32
C GLY A 6 -1.10 11.89 -0.41
N ARG A 7 -0.44 11.16 -1.31
CA ARG A 7 -1.03 10.00 -2.00
C ARG A 7 -1.42 8.88 -1.03
N ILE A 8 -0.56 8.56 -0.07
CA ILE A 8 -0.87 7.58 0.97
C ILE A 8 -2.10 8.01 1.78
N LYS A 9 -2.15 9.26 2.22
CA LYS A 9 -3.30 9.78 2.98
C LYS A 9 -4.59 9.74 2.18
N ALA A 10 -4.54 10.08 0.89
CA ALA A 10 -5.71 10.01 0.01
C ALA A 10 -6.20 8.56 -0.13
N PHE A 11 -5.29 7.61 -0.33
CA PHE A 11 -5.61 6.18 -0.43
C PHE A 11 -6.23 5.65 0.87
N LEU A 12 -5.61 5.92 2.03
CA LEU A 12 -6.07 5.38 3.32
C LEU A 12 -7.42 5.95 3.78
N ASN A 13 -7.80 7.15 3.33
CA ASN A 13 -9.07 7.77 3.68
C ASN A 13 -10.23 7.39 2.74
N ARG A 14 -9.97 6.64 1.67
CA ARG A 14 -11.03 6.23 0.75
C ARG A 14 -11.70 4.95 1.22
N GLN A 15 -12.99 4.83 0.91
CA GLN A 15 -13.67 3.57 1.12
C GLN A 15 -13.23 2.55 0.05
N PRO A 16 -12.80 1.34 0.44
CA PRO A 16 -12.48 0.30 -0.52
C PRO A 16 -13.73 -0.16 -1.28
N PRO A 17 -13.58 -0.70 -2.50
CA PRO A 17 -14.68 -1.30 -3.24
C PRO A 17 -15.33 -2.45 -2.46
N ALA A 18 -16.64 -2.64 -2.64
CA ALA A 18 -17.40 -3.67 -1.92
C ALA A 18 -16.90 -5.10 -2.21
N GLU A 19 -16.28 -5.34 -3.37
CA GLU A 19 -15.73 -6.65 -3.74
C GLU A 19 -14.41 -6.96 -3.02
N VAL A 20 -13.79 -5.95 -2.41
CA VAL A 20 -12.67 -6.14 -1.50
C VAL A 20 -13.28 -6.45 -0.14
N ASN A 21 -13.27 -7.73 0.26
CA ASN A 21 -13.51 -8.13 1.65
C ASN A 21 -12.37 -7.60 2.52
N TYR A 22 -12.46 -6.30 2.80
CA TYR A 22 -11.41 -5.50 3.36
C TYR A 22 -11.56 -5.41 4.87
N VAL A 23 -10.46 -5.60 5.59
CA VAL A 23 -10.37 -5.34 7.02
C VAL A 23 -9.53 -4.07 7.20
N PRO A 24 -10.13 -2.95 7.63
CA PRO A 24 -9.39 -1.72 7.93
C PRO A 24 -8.27 -1.99 8.92
N GLY A 25 -7.07 -1.45 8.66
CA GLY A 25 -5.91 -1.66 9.53
C GLY A 25 -5.12 -2.93 9.19
N SER A 26 -5.16 -3.35 7.92
CA SER A 26 -4.28 -4.41 7.43
C SER A 26 -2.81 -4.00 7.58
N LEU A 27 -1.91 -4.98 7.72
CA LEU A 27 -0.48 -4.74 7.94
C LEU A 27 0.13 -3.72 6.96
N VAL A 28 -0.23 -3.82 5.68
CA VAL A 28 0.27 -2.91 4.63
C VAL A 28 -0.13 -1.46 4.86
N GLU A 29 -1.33 -1.21 5.40
CA GLU A 29 -1.81 0.14 5.68
C GLU A 29 -1.18 0.73 6.92
N GLY A 30 -0.92 -0.10 7.93
CA GLY A 30 -0.12 0.29 9.08
C GLY A 30 1.25 0.79 8.64
N LEU A 31 1.92 0.03 7.77
CA LEU A 31 3.23 0.41 7.23
C LEU A 31 3.17 1.68 6.36
N MET A 32 2.15 1.80 5.50
CA MET A 32 1.92 3.02 4.72
C MET A 32 1.69 4.24 5.62
N ALA A 33 0.87 4.11 6.66
CA ALA A 33 0.60 5.18 7.62
C ALA A 33 1.87 5.57 8.39
N THR A 34 2.66 4.59 8.85
CA THR A 34 3.96 4.84 9.48
C THR A 34 4.87 5.63 8.55
N TYR A 35 4.99 5.23 7.28
CA TYR A 35 5.79 5.98 6.31
C TYR A 35 5.26 7.39 6.07
N ALA A 36 3.96 7.58 5.90
CA ALA A 36 3.37 8.89 5.66
C ALA A 36 3.54 9.89 6.83
N ILE A 37 3.73 9.38 8.05
CA ILE A 37 4.00 10.18 9.25
C ILE A 37 5.51 10.40 9.45
N ALA A 38 6.31 9.34 9.34
CA ALA A 38 7.72 9.37 9.70
C ALA A 38 8.67 9.67 8.53
N GLY A 39 8.19 9.56 7.29
CA GLY A 39 8.98 9.67 6.06
C GLY A 39 9.97 8.52 5.85
N ARG A 40 9.90 7.46 6.66
CA ARG A 40 10.80 6.29 6.59
C ARG A 40 10.19 5.08 7.29
N LEU A 41 10.70 3.90 6.94
CA LEU A 41 10.50 2.66 7.67
C LEU A 41 11.84 2.14 8.21
N ASP A 42 11.81 1.51 9.37
CA ASP A 42 12.98 0.77 9.89
C ASP A 42 13.24 -0.52 9.08
N ALA A 43 14.22 -1.31 9.49
CA ALA A 43 14.60 -2.52 8.76
C ALA A 43 13.48 -3.57 8.74
N GLU A 44 12.75 -3.72 9.85
CA GLU A 44 11.65 -4.67 9.96
C GLU A 44 10.45 -4.22 9.13
N GLY A 45 10.09 -2.94 9.21
CA GLY A 45 9.03 -2.35 8.38
C GLY A 45 9.32 -2.47 6.89
N ARG A 46 10.57 -2.29 6.45
CA ARG A 46 10.96 -2.51 5.05
C ARG A 46 10.84 -3.99 4.64
N LEU A 47 11.24 -4.92 5.52
CA LEU A 47 11.11 -6.35 5.26
C LEU A 47 9.64 -6.75 5.09
N LEU A 48 8.78 -6.33 6.04
CA LEU A 48 7.34 -6.60 6.00
C LEU A 48 6.68 -5.96 4.77
N LEU A 49 7.09 -4.74 4.41
CA LEU A 49 6.61 -4.05 3.21
C LEU A 49 6.95 -4.83 1.94
N GLY A 50 8.11 -5.48 1.88
CA GLY A 50 8.51 -6.38 0.79
C GLY A 50 7.60 -7.60 0.65
N ILE A 51 7.20 -8.20 1.78
CA ILE A 51 6.25 -9.32 1.81
C ILE A 51 4.88 -8.84 1.31
N CYS A 52 4.40 -7.70 1.81
CA CYS A 52 3.13 -7.10 1.38
C CYS A 52 3.12 -6.78 -0.12
N GLU A 53 4.22 -6.27 -0.68
CA GLU A 53 4.34 -6.01 -2.12
C GLU A 53 4.12 -7.29 -2.95
N ALA A 54 4.78 -8.39 -2.56
CA ALA A 54 4.69 -9.66 -3.27
C ALA A 54 3.28 -10.26 -3.21
N GLU A 55 2.58 -10.13 -2.08
CA GLU A 55 1.19 -10.55 -1.93
C GLU A 55 0.24 -9.68 -2.75
N LEU A 56 0.40 -8.36 -2.71
CA LEU A 56 -0.38 -7.42 -3.50
C LEU A 56 -0.24 -7.68 -5.00
N ALA A 57 0.98 -7.98 -5.49
CA ALA A 57 1.20 -8.31 -6.89
C ALA A 57 0.38 -9.54 -7.34
N LYS A 58 0.27 -10.57 -6.48
CA LYS A 58 -0.58 -11.75 -6.75
C LYS A 58 -2.07 -11.40 -6.71
N LEU A 59 -2.49 -10.54 -5.80
CA LEU A 59 -3.87 -10.07 -5.71
C LEU A 59 -4.27 -9.26 -6.96
N VAL A 60 -3.42 -8.33 -7.41
CA VAL A 60 -3.66 -7.57 -8.64
C VAL A 60 -3.82 -8.50 -9.85
N ALA A 61 -2.96 -9.51 -9.97
CA ALA A 61 -3.02 -10.46 -11.08
C ALA A 61 -4.24 -11.41 -11.04
N SER A 62 -4.87 -11.57 -9.89
CA SER A 62 -5.98 -12.52 -9.69
C SER A 62 -7.35 -11.86 -9.57
N LYS A 63 -7.41 -10.53 -9.58
CA LYS A 63 -8.64 -9.74 -9.49
C LYS A 63 -8.90 -9.02 -10.80
N THR A 64 -10.16 -8.61 -11.00
CA THR A 64 -10.59 -7.78 -12.12
C THR A 64 -11.46 -6.64 -11.61
N GLY A 65 -11.64 -5.61 -12.44
CA GLY A 65 -12.50 -4.47 -12.13
C GLY A 65 -12.02 -3.65 -10.93
N PRO A 66 -12.94 -3.04 -10.15
CA PRO A 66 -12.60 -2.09 -9.09
C PRO A 66 -11.66 -2.64 -8.02
N ALA A 67 -11.75 -3.93 -7.70
CA ALA A 67 -10.83 -4.57 -6.76
C ALA A 67 -9.40 -4.63 -7.29
N ALA A 68 -9.22 -4.92 -8.60
CA ALA A 68 -7.90 -4.91 -9.22
C ALA A 68 -7.29 -3.51 -9.23
N ASP A 69 -8.10 -2.49 -9.53
CA ASP A 69 -7.68 -1.09 -9.51
C ASP A 69 -7.27 -0.66 -8.09
N TYR A 70 -8.05 -1.07 -7.07
CA TYR A 70 -7.74 -0.77 -5.68
C TYR A 70 -6.41 -1.38 -5.23
N PHE A 71 -6.21 -2.68 -5.46
CA PHE A 71 -4.95 -3.35 -5.13
C PHE A 71 -3.78 -2.85 -5.98
N GLY A 72 -4.04 -2.45 -7.24
CA GLY A 72 -3.03 -1.92 -8.16
C GLY A 72 -2.47 -0.58 -7.67
N GLU A 73 -3.35 0.30 -7.20
CA GLU A 73 -2.94 1.56 -6.57
C GLU A 73 -2.18 1.32 -5.26
N CYS A 74 -2.65 0.38 -4.43
CA CYS A 74 -1.94 -0.01 -3.20
C CYS A 74 -0.52 -0.49 -3.51
N LEU A 75 -0.38 -1.38 -4.49
CA LEU A 75 0.92 -1.89 -4.96
C LEU A 75 1.82 -0.76 -5.47
N ALA A 76 1.28 0.18 -6.24
CA ALA A 76 2.04 1.32 -6.76
C ALA A 76 2.58 2.21 -5.63
N ILE A 77 1.80 2.42 -4.56
CA ILE A 77 2.24 3.17 -3.38
C ILE A 77 3.35 2.40 -2.64
N VAL A 78 3.15 1.11 -2.40
CA VAL A 78 4.14 0.25 -1.73
C VAL A 78 5.49 0.26 -2.47
N LYS A 79 5.46 0.14 -3.81
CA LYS A 79 6.67 0.22 -4.65
C LYS A 79 7.38 1.57 -4.53
N ALA A 80 6.63 2.67 -4.51
CA ALA A 80 7.20 4.00 -4.34
C ALA A 80 7.86 4.17 -2.96
N ILE A 81 7.24 3.66 -1.90
CA ILE A 81 7.86 3.67 -0.56
C ILE A 81 9.17 2.89 -0.55
N GLN A 82 9.20 1.71 -1.16
CA GLN A 82 10.43 0.92 -1.24
C GLN A 82 11.53 1.59 -2.05
N GLU A 83 11.18 2.24 -3.16
CA GLU A 83 12.13 2.97 -4.00
C GLU A 83 12.76 4.16 -3.25
N GLU A 84 11.97 4.91 -2.47
CA GLU A 84 12.47 6.00 -1.61
C GLU A 84 13.25 5.50 -0.38
N SER A 85 13.09 4.22 0.00
CA SER A 85 13.73 3.62 1.17
C SER A 85 15.02 2.83 0.86
N ARG A 86 15.47 2.84 -0.40
CA ARG A 86 16.74 2.23 -0.87
C ARG A 86 17.91 3.19 -0.74
#